data_AF-A0A1B6HET0-F1
#
_entry.id   AF-A0A1B6HET0-F1
#
_cell.length_a   1.000
_cell.length_b   1.000
_cell.length_c   1.000
_cell.angle_alpha   90.00
_cell.angle_beta   90.00
_cell.angle_gamma   90.00
#
_symmetry.space_group_name_H-M   'P 1'
#
loop_
_entity.id
_entity.type
_entity.pdbx_description
1 polymer ?
#
loop_
_entity_poly.entity_id
_entity_poly.type
_entity_poly.pdbx_seq_one_letter_code
_entity_poly.pdbx_strand_id
1 'polypeptide(L)'
;KHACGLNSHCKGIRHHPVCSCSPGHVWDPFLGCQIQKIKECTEHSDCLSNRTCSNFKCVDPCDNVCGNNTICTVENHTIACACKPGFVGNPFQNCISQEIKECTEHSDCLSNRTCSNFKCVDPCDSVCGNNTICTVENHHTACACRPGFVGNPLQNCVDQDVNCQNSDDCSSGKVCVDFKCDDPCLGGCGPNTVCLTVNEVSMCACKPGYIGHPFHECYPKECMVNSDCPEQKECRDQHCEDACKDACGPNSICKSRLDDVLCLCKYCLVHKRLYRHPHSVDPCTPFVRDNPS
;
A
#
# COMPACT_ATOMS: atom_id res chain seq x y z
N LYS A 1 -75.15 -30.69 -54.63
CA LYS A 1 -73.89 -31.46 -54.49
C LYS A 1 -72.84 -30.77 -55.33
N HIS A 2 -71.69 -30.41 -54.75
CA HIS A 2 -70.58 -29.84 -55.51
C HIS A 2 -69.95 -30.94 -56.39
N ALA A 3 -69.58 -30.60 -57.62
CA ALA A 3 -69.10 -31.57 -58.62
C ALA A 3 -67.62 -31.97 -58.45
N CYS A 4 -66.83 -31.18 -57.71
CA CYS A 4 -65.42 -31.45 -57.41
C CYS A 4 -65.17 -31.41 -55.90
N GLY A 5 -64.10 -32.08 -55.45
CA GLY A 5 -63.71 -32.20 -54.05
C GLY A 5 -63.02 -30.96 -53.49
N LEU A 6 -62.74 -30.95 -52.18
CA LEU A 6 -62.07 -29.82 -51.51
C LEU A 6 -60.67 -29.55 -52.09
N ASN A 7 -60.22 -28.29 -52.12
CA ASN A 7 -58.92 -27.84 -52.67
C ASN A 7 -58.69 -28.17 -54.17
N SER A 8 -59.76 -28.46 -54.92
CA SER A 8 -59.72 -28.63 -56.37
C SER A 8 -60.29 -27.42 -57.11
N HIS A 9 -59.80 -27.18 -58.33
CA HIS A 9 -60.31 -26.22 -59.28
C HIS A 9 -61.22 -26.92 -60.30
N CYS A 10 -62.48 -26.45 -60.40
CA CYS A 10 -63.50 -26.97 -61.31
C CYS A 10 -63.58 -26.13 -62.58
N LYS A 11 -63.47 -26.76 -63.75
CA LYS A 11 -63.68 -26.14 -65.06
C LYS A 11 -64.74 -26.92 -65.84
N GLY A 12 -65.80 -26.24 -66.26
CA GLY A 12 -66.84 -26.83 -67.11
C GLY A 12 -66.39 -26.89 -68.57
N ILE A 13 -66.32 -28.09 -69.14
CA ILE A 13 -65.98 -28.32 -70.55
C ILE A 13 -67.09 -29.17 -71.17
N ARG A 14 -67.75 -28.64 -72.21
CA ARG A 14 -68.88 -29.31 -72.90
C ARG A 14 -69.95 -29.82 -71.95
N HIS A 15 -70.39 -28.97 -71.02
CA HIS A 15 -71.38 -29.30 -69.99
C HIS A 15 -70.99 -30.43 -69.01
N HIS A 16 -69.73 -30.87 -69.00
CA HIS A 16 -69.18 -31.81 -68.02
C HIS A 16 -68.17 -31.13 -67.08
N PRO A 17 -68.17 -31.45 -65.77
CA PRO A 17 -67.20 -30.92 -64.83
C PRO A 17 -65.86 -31.63 -64.97
N VAL A 18 -64.78 -30.88 -65.16
CA VAL A 18 -63.40 -31.37 -65.10
C VAL A 18 -62.74 -30.77 -63.86
N CYS A 19 -62.28 -31.64 -62.95
CA CYS A 19 -61.68 -31.25 -61.68
C CYS A 19 -60.15 -31.43 -61.75
N SER A 20 -59.39 -30.47 -61.24
CA SER A 20 -57.92 -30.54 -61.12
C SER A 20 -57.47 -30.01 -59.76
N CYS A 21 -56.38 -30.51 -59.17
CA CYS A 21 -55.92 -30.00 -57.88
C CYS A 21 -55.35 -28.58 -57.99
N SER A 22 -55.58 -27.75 -56.96
CA SER A 22 -54.94 -26.43 -56.87
C SER A 22 -53.42 -26.58 -56.74
N PRO A 23 -52.61 -25.59 -57.16
CA PRO A 23 -51.15 -25.64 -57.03
C PRO A 23 -50.71 -26.02 -55.61
N GLY A 24 -49.72 -26.92 -55.50
CA GLY A 24 -49.22 -27.42 -54.22
C GLY A 24 -50.09 -28.50 -53.55
N HIS A 25 -51.17 -28.95 -54.19
CA HIS A 25 -52.00 -30.06 -53.72
C HIS A 25 -51.97 -31.23 -54.71
N VAL A 26 -51.96 -32.45 -54.17
CA VAL A 26 -51.97 -33.72 -54.93
C VAL A 26 -53.08 -34.62 -54.37
N TRP A 27 -53.32 -35.79 -54.99
CA TRP A 27 -54.39 -36.78 -54.72
C TRP A 27 -55.54 -36.71 -55.76
N ASP A 28 -56.78 -37.04 -55.40
CA ASP A 28 -57.94 -37.11 -56.31
C ASP A 28 -58.75 -35.79 -56.33
N PRO A 29 -58.84 -35.08 -57.48
CA PRO A 29 -59.60 -33.83 -57.59
C PRO A 29 -61.12 -33.94 -57.41
N PHE A 30 -61.72 -35.12 -57.61
CA PHE A 30 -63.17 -35.33 -57.44
C PHE A 30 -63.53 -35.62 -55.98
N LEU A 31 -62.64 -36.27 -55.23
CA LEU A 31 -62.84 -36.59 -53.81
C LEU A 31 -62.28 -35.49 -52.89
N GLY A 32 -61.15 -34.88 -53.24
CA GLY A 32 -60.54 -33.75 -52.54
C GLY A 32 -59.01 -33.83 -52.49
N CYS A 33 -58.31 -32.75 -52.81
CA CYS A 33 -56.86 -32.71 -52.87
C CYS A 33 -56.22 -32.39 -51.51
N GLN A 34 -55.06 -32.99 -51.25
CA GLN A 34 -54.27 -32.82 -50.03
C GLN A 34 -52.97 -32.04 -50.32
N ILE A 35 -52.47 -31.30 -49.33
CA ILE A 35 -51.21 -30.55 -49.45
C ILE A 35 -50.07 -31.52 -49.74
N GLN A 36 -49.31 -31.26 -50.79
CA GLN A 36 -48.08 -31.98 -51.08
C GLN A 36 -47.01 -31.54 -50.07
N LYS A 37 -46.79 -32.34 -49.02
CA LYS A 37 -45.65 -32.12 -48.12
C LYS A 37 -44.37 -32.42 -48.91
N ILE A 38 -43.60 -31.37 -49.23
CA ILE A 38 -42.27 -31.50 -49.81
C ILE A 38 -41.40 -32.19 -48.77
N LYS A 39 -40.95 -33.41 -49.08
CA LYS A 39 -39.98 -34.14 -48.27
C LYS A 39 -38.60 -33.62 -48.64
N GLU A 40 -37.84 -33.16 -47.66
CA GLU A 40 -36.45 -32.74 -47.85
C GLU A 40 -35.53 -33.96 -47.97
N CYS A 41 -35.83 -35.02 -47.22
CA CYS A 41 -35.06 -36.26 -47.21
C CYS A 41 -35.99 -37.48 -47.04
N THR A 42 -35.48 -38.65 -47.42
CA THR A 42 -36.09 -39.97 -47.19
C THR A 42 -35.15 -40.89 -46.42
N GLU A 43 -33.85 -40.72 -46.60
CA GLU A 43 -32.78 -41.43 -45.90
C GLU A 43 -31.72 -40.45 -45.38
N HIS A 44 -30.84 -40.94 -44.50
CA HIS A 44 -29.80 -40.10 -43.88
C HIS A 44 -28.81 -39.56 -44.90
N SER A 45 -28.49 -40.37 -45.93
CA SER A 45 -27.60 -40.04 -47.05
C SER A 45 -28.12 -38.90 -47.93
N ASP A 46 -29.42 -38.59 -47.88
CA ASP A 46 -29.98 -37.42 -48.57
C ASP A 46 -29.55 -36.10 -47.89
N CYS A 47 -29.14 -36.16 -46.61
CA CYS A 47 -28.69 -35.01 -45.85
C CYS A 47 -27.17 -34.83 -45.95
N LEU A 48 -26.68 -33.66 -45.55
CA LEU A 48 -25.24 -33.44 -45.37
C LEU A 48 -24.70 -34.38 -44.28
N SER A 49 -23.40 -34.72 -44.31
CA SER A 49 -22.78 -35.68 -43.39
C SER A 49 -22.90 -35.33 -41.89
N ASN A 50 -23.17 -34.06 -41.57
CA ASN A 50 -23.41 -33.55 -40.22
C ASN A 50 -24.89 -33.47 -39.83
N ARG A 51 -25.81 -34.04 -40.63
CA ARG A 51 -27.26 -33.99 -40.41
C ARG A 51 -27.91 -35.36 -40.54
N THR A 52 -29.08 -35.53 -39.94
CA THR A 52 -29.88 -36.76 -40.01
C THR A 52 -31.25 -36.49 -40.61
N CYS A 53 -31.84 -37.49 -41.28
CA CYS A 53 -33.21 -37.40 -41.77
C CYS A 53 -34.19 -37.81 -40.67
N SER A 54 -34.96 -36.84 -40.16
CA SER A 54 -36.02 -37.08 -39.18
C SER A 54 -37.31 -36.41 -39.64
N ASN A 55 -38.40 -37.18 -39.70
CA ASN A 55 -39.72 -36.71 -40.15
C ASN A 55 -39.68 -35.99 -41.52
N PHE A 56 -38.90 -36.53 -42.47
CA PHE A 56 -38.69 -35.99 -43.82
C PHE A 56 -37.99 -34.62 -43.87
N LYS A 57 -37.26 -34.26 -42.81
CA LYS A 57 -36.48 -33.02 -42.70
C LYS A 57 -35.03 -33.33 -42.27
N CYS A 58 -34.05 -32.63 -42.84
CA CYS A 58 -32.67 -32.76 -42.40
C CYS A 58 -32.46 -31.92 -41.14
N VAL A 59 -32.28 -32.58 -40.01
CA VAL A 59 -32.11 -31.97 -38.69
C VAL A 59 -30.70 -32.20 -38.15
N ASP A 60 -30.27 -31.36 -37.23
CA ASP A 60 -29.03 -31.56 -36.49
C ASP A 60 -29.24 -32.71 -35.49
N PRO A 61 -28.50 -33.83 -35.62
CA PRO A 61 -28.66 -34.96 -34.71
C PRO A 61 -28.14 -34.66 -33.29
N CYS A 62 -27.41 -33.56 -33.07
CA CYS A 62 -26.94 -33.15 -31.75
C CYS A 62 -28.04 -32.52 -30.87
N ASP A 63 -29.19 -32.13 -31.43
CA ASP A 63 -30.27 -31.51 -30.68
C ASP A 63 -30.82 -32.46 -29.60
N ASN A 64 -30.50 -32.16 -28.33
CA ASN A 64 -30.92 -32.88 -27.12
C ASN A 64 -30.47 -34.35 -26.99
N VAL A 65 -29.40 -34.77 -27.69
CA VAL A 65 -28.88 -36.16 -27.58
C VAL A 65 -27.73 -36.28 -26.59
N CYS A 66 -26.81 -35.31 -26.54
CA CYS A 66 -25.69 -35.34 -25.60
C CYS A 66 -26.07 -34.71 -24.25
N GLY A 67 -25.43 -35.19 -23.18
CA GLY A 67 -25.62 -34.67 -21.82
C GLY A 67 -25.00 -33.28 -21.60
N ASN A 68 -25.19 -32.71 -20.42
CA ASN A 68 -24.60 -31.41 -20.07
C ASN A 68 -23.07 -31.46 -19.99
N ASN A 69 -22.42 -30.33 -20.29
CA ASN A 69 -20.95 -30.16 -20.30
C ASN A 69 -20.21 -31.08 -21.28
N THR A 70 -20.81 -31.33 -22.43
CA THR A 70 -20.25 -32.18 -23.49
C THR A 70 -19.98 -31.39 -24.77
N ILE A 71 -19.24 -32.02 -25.68
CA ILE A 71 -19.03 -31.61 -27.06
C ILE A 71 -19.69 -32.70 -27.92
N CYS A 72 -20.63 -32.29 -28.77
CA CYS A 72 -21.25 -33.18 -29.75
C CYS A 72 -20.54 -33.05 -31.09
N THR A 73 -20.20 -34.19 -31.68
CA THR A 73 -19.58 -34.27 -33.01
C THR A 73 -20.40 -35.22 -33.88
N VAL A 74 -20.56 -34.87 -35.16
CA VAL A 74 -21.33 -35.67 -36.12
C VAL A 74 -20.42 -36.06 -37.26
N GLU A 75 -20.22 -37.36 -37.44
CA GLU A 75 -19.47 -37.92 -38.57
C GLU A 75 -20.29 -39.03 -39.22
N ASN A 76 -20.45 -38.96 -40.55
CA ASN A 76 -21.21 -39.93 -41.33
C ASN A 76 -22.63 -40.18 -40.81
N HIS A 77 -23.36 -39.11 -40.46
CA HIS A 77 -24.72 -39.17 -39.88
C HIS A 77 -24.79 -39.88 -38.52
N THR A 78 -23.65 -40.18 -37.89
CA THR A 78 -23.56 -40.75 -36.55
C THR A 78 -23.09 -39.71 -35.54
N ILE A 79 -23.56 -39.85 -34.31
CA ILE A 79 -23.28 -38.89 -33.22
C ILE A 79 -22.21 -39.48 -32.31
N ALA A 80 -21.23 -38.65 -31.94
CA ALA A 80 -20.31 -38.93 -30.84
C ALA A 80 -20.36 -37.77 -29.82
N CYS A 81 -20.63 -38.12 -28.56
CA CYS A 81 -20.59 -37.20 -27.43
C CYS A 81 -19.31 -37.42 -26.62
N ALA A 82 -18.59 -36.34 -26.30
CA ALA A 82 -17.43 -36.37 -25.41
C ALA A 82 -17.55 -35.31 -24.31
N CYS A 83 -17.01 -35.56 -23.10
CA CYS A 83 -16.96 -34.52 -22.07
C CYS A 83 -16.04 -33.38 -22.48
N LYS A 84 -16.39 -32.12 -22.12
CA LYS A 84 -15.49 -30.98 -22.30
C LYS A 84 -14.19 -31.19 -21.50
N PRO A 85 -13.05 -30.57 -21.90
CA PRO A 85 -11.82 -30.62 -21.13
C PRO A 85 -12.04 -30.20 -19.67
N GLY A 86 -11.52 -30.98 -18.72
CA GLY A 86 -11.72 -30.75 -17.28
C GLY A 86 -13.05 -31.30 -16.73
N PHE A 87 -13.82 -32.05 -17.51
CA PHE A 87 -15.03 -32.74 -17.07
C PHE A 87 -14.90 -34.26 -17.26
N VAL A 88 -15.49 -35.02 -16.33
CA VAL A 88 -15.52 -36.49 -16.34
C VAL A 88 -16.95 -36.99 -16.11
N GLY A 89 -17.26 -38.19 -16.59
CA GLY A 89 -18.59 -38.79 -16.43
C GLY A 89 -19.06 -39.51 -17.69
N ASN A 90 -20.38 -39.59 -17.87
CA ASN A 90 -21.01 -40.20 -19.04
C ASN A 90 -21.45 -39.09 -20.03
N PRO A 91 -20.84 -38.98 -21.22
CA PRO A 91 -21.18 -37.95 -22.20
C PRO A 91 -22.62 -37.96 -22.73
N PHE A 92 -23.34 -39.08 -22.62
CA PHE A 92 -24.75 -39.15 -23.03
C PHE A 92 -25.72 -38.76 -21.91
N GLN A 93 -25.25 -38.60 -20.68
CA GLN A 93 -26.07 -38.26 -19.52
C GLN A 93 -25.67 -36.92 -18.93
N ASN A 94 -24.45 -36.85 -18.39
CA ASN A 94 -23.92 -35.67 -17.73
C ASN A 94 -22.41 -35.83 -17.48
N CYS A 95 -21.64 -34.78 -17.73
CA CYS A 95 -20.26 -34.67 -17.28
C CYS A 95 -20.15 -33.64 -16.13
N ILE A 96 -19.43 -34.02 -15.08
CA ILE A 96 -19.17 -33.17 -13.91
C ILE A 96 -17.73 -32.65 -13.95
N SER A 97 -17.50 -31.47 -13.38
CA SER A 97 -16.16 -30.90 -13.31
C SER A 97 -15.24 -31.82 -12.52
N GLN A 98 -14.11 -32.21 -13.12
CA GLN A 98 -13.05 -32.90 -12.42
C GLN A 98 -12.26 -31.85 -11.64
N GLU A 99 -12.58 -31.67 -10.37
CA GLU A 99 -11.72 -30.88 -9.50
C GLU A 99 -10.37 -31.56 -9.39
N ILE A 100 -9.35 -30.95 -10.01
CA ILE A 100 -7.97 -31.40 -9.88
C ILE A 100 -7.57 -31.11 -8.43
N LYS A 101 -7.40 -32.19 -7.67
CA LYS A 101 -6.89 -32.13 -6.30
C LYS A 101 -5.40 -31.86 -6.38
N GLU A 102 -4.98 -30.69 -5.91
CA GLU A 102 -3.57 -30.32 -5.78
C GLU A 102 -2.94 -31.02 -4.57
N CYS A 103 -3.71 -31.18 -3.48
CA CYS A 103 -3.27 -31.78 -2.23
C CYS A 103 -4.39 -32.62 -1.59
N THR A 104 -4.00 -33.53 -0.71
CA THR A 104 -4.88 -34.27 0.19
C THR A 104 -4.53 -34.06 1.65
N GLU A 105 -3.26 -33.79 1.93
CA GLU A 105 -2.73 -33.52 3.27
C GLU A 105 -1.86 -32.25 3.24
N HIS A 106 -1.62 -31.66 4.41
CA HIS A 106 -0.78 -30.46 4.55
C HIS A 106 0.64 -30.67 4.02
N SER A 107 1.18 -31.87 4.23
CA SER A 107 2.52 -32.31 3.79
C SER A 107 2.68 -32.37 2.27
N ASP A 108 1.59 -32.37 1.51
CA ASP A 108 1.65 -32.29 0.04
C ASP A 108 2.01 -30.88 -0.45
N CYS A 109 1.82 -29.87 0.41
CA CYS A 109 2.12 -28.47 0.11
C CYS A 109 3.53 -28.08 0.57
N LEU A 110 4.02 -26.91 0.12
CA LEU A 110 5.21 -26.30 0.73
C LEU A 110 4.96 -25.99 2.22
N SER A 111 6.04 -25.93 3.00
CA SER A 111 6.00 -25.69 4.46
C SER A 111 5.33 -24.37 4.88
N ASN A 112 5.19 -23.41 3.96
CA ASN A 112 4.51 -22.13 4.16
C ASN A 112 3.05 -22.13 3.66
N ARG A 113 2.49 -23.28 3.30
CA ARG A 113 1.13 -23.41 2.76
C ARG A 113 0.36 -24.53 3.46
N THR A 114 -0.96 -24.48 3.36
CA THR A 114 -1.85 -25.47 3.96
C THR A 114 -2.78 -26.08 2.91
N CYS A 115 -3.20 -27.33 3.10
CA CYS A 115 -4.16 -27.97 2.20
C CYS A 115 -5.58 -27.66 2.65
N SER A 116 -6.31 -26.88 1.84
CA SER A 116 -7.71 -26.55 2.10
C SER A 116 -8.54 -26.76 0.84
N ASN A 117 -9.63 -27.54 0.94
CA ASN A 117 -10.49 -27.90 -0.20
C ASN A 117 -9.69 -28.41 -1.41
N PHE A 118 -8.72 -29.30 -1.16
CA PHE A 118 -7.83 -29.90 -2.15
C PHE A 118 -6.93 -28.90 -2.91
N LYS A 119 -6.70 -27.70 -2.36
CA LYS A 119 -5.76 -26.69 -2.90
C LYS A 119 -4.76 -26.25 -1.85
N CYS A 120 -3.52 -25.99 -2.27
CA CYS A 120 -2.48 -25.44 -1.41
C CYS A 120 -2.63 -23.92 -1.31
N VAL A 121 -3.21 -23.47 -0.21
CA VAL A 121 -3.51 -22.06 0.06
C VAL A 121 -2.54 -21.47 1.09
N ASP A 122 -2.40 -20.15 1.07
CA ASP A 122 -1.70 -19.44 2.13
C ASP A 122 -2.60 -19.40 3.37
N PRO A 123 -2.20 -20.01 4.50
CA PRO A 123 -3.03 -20.02 5.70
C PRO A 123 -3.17 -18.62 6.33
N CYS A 124 -2.36 -17.62 5.95
CA CYS A 124 -2.46 -16.26 6.45
C CYS A 124 -3.66 -15.47 5.92
N ASP A 125 -4.25 -15.86 4.77
CA ASP A 125 -5.30 -15.08 4.09
C ASP A 125 -6.59 -14.91 4.91
N SER A 126 -6.79 -15.71 5.96
CA SER A 126 -8.05 -15.73 6.72
C SER A 126 -7.94 -16.03 8.22
N VAL A 127 -6.72 -16.19 8.75
CA VAL A 127 -6.52 -16.62 10.15
C VAL A 127 -6.18 -15.46 11.08
N CYS A 128 -5.39 -14.48 10.63
CA CYS A 128 -4.96 -13.37 11.48
C CYS A 128 -5.87 -12.14 11.36
N GLY A 129 -6.02 -11.41 12.47
CA GLY A 129 -6.77 -10.16 12.52
C GLY A 129 -6.07 -8.99 11.83
N ASN A 130 -6.73 -7.84 11.76
CA ASN A 130 -6.13 -6.62 11.19
C ASN A 130 -4.94 -6.11 12.03
N ASN A 131 -4.00 -5.42 11.37
CA ASN A 131 -2.77 -4.87 11.95
C ASN A 131 -1.83 -5.91 12.59
N THR A 132 -1.80 -7.11 12.01
CA THR A 132 -0.95 -8.21 12.46
C THR A 132 0.15 -8.51 11.45
N ILE A 133 1.13 -9.29 11.91
CA ILE A 133 2.13 -9.99 11.13
C ILE A 133 1.79 -11.48 11.25
N CYS A 134 1.58 -12.12 10.11
CA CYS A 134 1.38 -13.57 10.03
C CYS A 134 2.69 -14.25 9.65
N THR A 135 3.02 -15.33 10.34
CA THR A 135 4.17 -16.19 10.04
C THR A 135 3.71 -17.63 9.92
N VAL A 136 4.29 -18.38 8.98
CA VAL A 136 3.94 -19.78 8.75
C VAL A 136 5.19 -20.63 8.93
N GLU A 137 5.14 -21.56 9.89
CA GLU A 137 6.18 -22.54 10.11
C GLU A 137 5.55 -23.93 10.20
N ASN A 138 6.08 -24.88 9.41
CA ASN A 138 5.60 -26.27 9.37
C ASN A 138 4.07 -26.38 9.16
N HIS A 139 3.53 -25.62 8.19
CA HIS A 139 2.09 -25.54 7.89
C HIS A 139 1.23 -24.91 8.99
N HIS A 140 1.82 -24.43 10.09
CA HIS A 140 1.12 -23.79 11.19
C HIS A 140 1.30 -22.27 11.13
N THR A 141 0.22 -21.54 11.38
CA THR A 141 0.23 -20.07 11.43
C THR A 141 0.43 -19.56 12.84
N ALA A 142 1.29 -18.55 12.98
CA ALA A 142 1.38 -17.72 14.17
C ALA A 142 1.12 -16.25 13.80
N CYS A 143 0.23 -15.61 14.56
CA CYS A 143 -0.14 -14.20 14.40
C CYS A 143 0.43 -13.38 15.55
N ALA A 144 1.05 -12.24 15.24
CA ALA A 144 1.50 -11.26 16.22
C ALA A 144 1.03 -9.86 15.83
N CYS A 145 0.77 -8.96 16.79
CA CYS A 145 0.48 -7.56 16.46
C CYS A 145 1.73 -6.90 15.84
N ARG A 146 1.52 -5.99 14.89
CA ARG A 146 2.61 -5.15 14.36
C ARG A 146 3.20 -4.28 15.47
N PRO A 147 4.47 -3.87 15.37
CA PRO A 147 5.05 -2.91 16.33
C PRO A 147 4.17 -1.66 16.47
N GLY A 148 3.90 -1.24 17.71
CA GLY A 148 3.00 -0.13 18.03
C GLY A 148 1.51 -0.49 18.08
N PHE A 149 1.15 -1.77 17.90
CA PHE A 149 -0.23 -2.24 18.04
C PHE A 149 -0.34 -3.27 19.17
N VAL A 150 -1.47 -3.24 19.88
CA VAL A 150 -1.80 -4.13 21.00
C VAL A 150 -3.19 -4.74 20.82
N GLY A 151 -3.45 -5.86 21.48
CA GLY A 151 -4.74 -6.56 21.42
C GLY A 151 -4.60 -8.06 21.14
N ASN A 152 -5.62 -8.65 20.52
CA ASN A 152 -5.65 -10.07 20.17
C ASN A 152 -5.28 -10.26 18.69
N PRO A 153 -4.11 -10.85 18.37
CA PRO A 153 -3.66 -11.05 16.99
C PRO A 153 -4.56 -11.93 16.12
N LEU A 154 -5.44 -12.76 16.71
CA LEU A 154 -6.40 -13.57 15.96
C LEU A 154 -7.67 -12.81 15.60
N GLN A 155 -7.95 -11.69 16.25
CA GLN A 155 -9.17 -10.91 16.05
C GLN A 155 -8.86 -9.56 15.42
N ASN A 156 -8.12 -8.73 16.15
CA ASN A 156 -7.79 -7.37 15.75
C ASN A 156 -6.73 -6.81 16.70
N CYS A 157 -5.72 -6.13 16.15
CA CYS A 157 -4.83 -5.27 16.92
C CYS A 157 -5.17 -3.80 16.66
N VAL A 158 -5.18 -3.01 17.72
CA VAL A 158 -5.43 -1.56 17.70
C VAL A 158 -4.15 -0.81 17.99
N ASP A 159 -4.08 0.43 17.51
CA ASP A 159 -2.96 1.32 17.79
C ASP A 159 -2.83 1.49 19.31
N GLN A 160 -1.63 1.26 19.83
CA GLN A 160 -1.33 1.37 21.26
C GLN A 160 -1.46 2.82 21.75
N ASP A 161 -1.21 3.80 20.88
CA ASP A 161 -1.15 5.20 21.25
C ASP A 161 -2.52 5.91 21.20
N VAL A 162 -3.61 5.13 21.14
CA VAL A 162 -5.00 5.60 21.07
C VAL A 162 -5.84 4.95 22.20
N ASN A 163 -6.70 5.74 22.84
CA ASN A 163 -7.53 5.34 23.98
C ASN A 163 -6.73 4.92 25.23
N CYS A 164 -5.60 5.57 25.50
CA CYS A 164 -4.86 5.35 26.74
C CYS A 164 -5.70 5.76 27.96
N GLN A 165 -5.54 5.05 29.07
CA GLN A 165 -6.10 5.44 30.37
C GLN A 165 -5.02 6.02 31.28
N ASN A 166 -3.81 5.48 31.20
CA ASN A 166 -2.65 5.94 31.96
C ASN A 166 -1.42 6.06 31.03
N SER A 167 -0.40 6.81 31.47
CA SER A 167 0.85 6.96 30.71
C SER A 167 1.61 5.64 30.52
N ASP A 168 1.39 4.63 31.37
CA ASP A 168 1.97 3.28 31.22
C ASP A 168 1.39 2.50 30.03
N ASP A 169 0.23 2.91 29.51
CA ASP A 169 -0.36 2.31 28.31
C ASP A 169 0.38 2.76 27.04
N CYS A 170 1.07 3.90 27.11
CA CYS A 170 1.72 4.53 25.99
C CYS A 170 3.10 3.92 25.70
N SER A 171 3.50 4.04 24.43
CA SER A 171 4.87 3.71 24.04
C SER A 171 5.90 4.54 24.81
N SER A 172 7.10 4.00 25.02
CA SER A 172 8.13 4.65 25.84
C SER A 172 8.41 6.10 25.44
N GLY A 173 8.38 7.01 26.42
CA GLY A 173 8.61 8.44 26.23
C GLY A 173 7.35 9.28 25.95
N LYS A 174 6.19 8.64 25.75
CA LYS A 174 4.90 9.32 25.58
C LYS A 174 4.10 9.35 26.89
N VAL A 175 3.09 10.22 26.93
CA VAL A 175 2.21 10.43 28.08
C VAL A 175 0.76 10.44 27.63
N CYS A 176 -0.16 10.06 28.51
CA CYS A 176 -1.57 10.03 28.16
C CYS A 176 -2.23 11.40 28.38
N VAL A 177 -2.67 12.05 27.30
CA VAL A 177 -3.39 13.33 27.33
C VAL A 177 -4.69 13.17 26.54
N ASP A 178 -5.83 13.44 27.18
CA ASP A 178 -7.16 13.33 26.54
C ASP A 178 -7.39 11.98 25.81
N PHE A 179 -7.02 10.88 26.47
CA PHE A 179 -7.11 9.50 25.93
C PHE A 179 -6.26 9.24 24.69
N LYS A 180 -5.24 10.06 24.43
CA LYS A 180 -4.29 9.87 23.34
C LYS A 180 -2.86 9.96 23.87
N CYS A 181 -2.00 9.08 23.40
CA CYS A 181 -0.59 9.16 23.76
C CYS A 181 0.07 10.28 22.96
N ASP A 182 0.52 11.30 23.67
CA ASP A 182 1.22 12.45 23.11
C ASP A 182 2.71 12.41 23.51
N ASP A 183 3.56 12.95 22.67
CA ASP A 183 5.00 13.03 22.92
C ASP A 183 5.35 14.46 23.39
N PRO A 184 5.65 14.67 24.69
CA PRO A 184 5.96 16.01 25.22
C PRO A 184 7.17 16.67 24.56
N CYS A 185 8.07 15.87 23.96
CA CYS A 185 9.25 16.37 23.27
C CYS A 185 8.95 16.93 21.88
N LEU A 186 7.84 16.50 21.27
CA LEU A 186 7.44 16.93 19.94
C LEU A 186 6.95 18.39 19.99
N GLY A 187 7.86 19.32 19.69
CA GLY A 187 7.61 20.76 19.75
C GLY A 187 7.80 21.38 21.15
N GLY A 188 8.21 20.59 22.15
CA GLY A 188 8.47 21.08 23.50
C GLY A 188 9.82 21.76 23.70
N CYS A 189 10.85 21.37 22.93
CA CYS A 189 12.21 21.91 23.06
C CYS A 189 12.66 22.72 21.84
N GLY A 190 13.55 23.69 22.08
CA GLY A 190 14.21 24.47 21.02
C GLY A 190 15.25 23.65 20.22
N PRO A 191 15.72 24.15 19.07
CA PRO A 191 16.72 23.47 18.26
C PRO A 191 18.05 23.27 19.01
N ASN A 192 18.81 22.26 18.57
CA ASN A 192 20.10 21.85 19.16
C ASN A 192 20.04 21.41 20.63
N THR A 193 18.92 20.80 21.04
CA THR A 193 18.73 20.25 22.39
C THR A 193 18.60 18.73 22.38
N VAL A 194 18.76 18.14 23.56
CA VAL A 194 18.32 16.80 23.90
C VAL A 194 17.05 16.95 24.72
N CYS A 195 15.99 16.23 24.34
CA CYS A 195 14.75 16.16 25.09
C CYS A 195 14.61 14.81 25.76
N LEU A 196 14.17 14.82 27.02
CA LEU A 196 13.77 13.64 27.77
C LEU A 196 12.41 13.87 28.40
N THR A 197 11.55 12.87 28.35
CA THR A 197 10.29 12.88 29.11
C THR A 197 10.59 12.50 30.55
N VAL A 198 10.43 13.44 31.48
CA VAL A 198 10.68 13.24 32.91
C VAL A 198 9.45 13.70 33.67
N ASN A 199 8.85 12.82 34.47
CA ASN A 199 7.61 13.11 35.19
C ASN A 199 6.50 13.66 34.28
N GLU A 200 6.29 12.98 33.15
CA GLU A 200 5.24 13.30 32.16
C GLU A 200 5.38 14.66 31.44
N VAL A 201 6.51 15.35 31.60
CA VAL A 201 6.80 16.63 30.93
C VAL A 201 8.10 16.58 30.14
N SER A 202 8.25 17.48 29.16
CA SER A 202 9.49 17.62 28.41
C SER A 202 10.57 18.34 29.23
N MET A 203 11.71 17.67 29.38
CA MET A 203 12.91 18.23 29.97
C MET A 203 13.95 18.45 28.87
N CYS A 204 14.28 19.72 28.62
CA CYS A 204 15.17 20.13 27.56
C CYS A 204 16.55 20.53 28.10
N ALA A 205 17.62 20.05 27.47
CA ALA A 205 18.99 20.50 27.75
C ALA A 205 19.73 20.75 26.43
N CYS A 206 20.63 21.76 26.39
CA CYS A 206 21.46 21.97 25.20
C CYS A 206 22.36 20.74 24.95
N LYS A 207 22.53 20.36 23.67
CA LYS A 207 23.46 19.29 23.29
C LYS A 207 24.89 19.65 23.74
N PRO A 208 25.77 18.65 23.97
CA PRO A 208 27.18 18.93 24.22
C PRO A 208 27.77 19.83 23.13
N GLY A 209 28.47 20.89 23.52
CA GLY A 209 29.01 21.87 22.57
C GLY A 209 28.07 23.06 22.26
N TYR A 210 26.86 23.09 22.82
CA TYR A 210 25.89 24.18 22.63
C TYR A 210 25.57 24.89 23.96
N ILE A 211 25.21 26.16 23.87
CA ILE A 211 24.75 27.03 24.97
C ILE A 211 23.54 27.85 24.53
N GLY A 212 22.83 28.48 25.48
CA GLY A 212 21.62 29.23 25.23
C GLY A 212 20.46 28.74 26.09
N HIS A 213 19.22 28.97 25.64
CA HIS A 213 18.03 28.60 26.39
C HIS A 213 17.38 27.34 25.79
N PRO A 214 17.36 26.19 26.50
CA PRO A 214 16.91 24.91 25.93
C PRO A 214 15.47 24.89 25.36
N PHE A 215 14.55 25.67 25.92
CA PHE A 215 13.18 25.75 25.39
C PHE A 215 13.03 26.68 24.17
N HIS A 216 14.02 27.52 23.88
CA HIS A 216 13.95 28.52 22.81
C HIS A 216 14.93 28.20 21.68
N GLU A 217 16.23 28.27 21.98
CA GLU A 217 17.31 28.01 21.03
C GLU A 217 18.64 27.83 21.76
N CYS A 218 19.38 26.78 21.38
CA CYS A 218 20.80 26.65 21.72
C CYS A 218 21.67 26.85 20.47
N TYR A 219 22.76 27.58 20.62
CA TYR A 219 23.74 27.87 19.58
C TYR A 219 25.12 27.29 19.97
N PRO A 220 26.00 27.00 18.99
CA PRO A 220 27.31 26.42 19.26
C PRO A 220 28.15 27.34 20.15
N LYS A 221 28.91 26.74 21.07
CA LYS A 221 29.95 27.43 21.82
C LYS A 221 31.03 27.92 20.85
N GLU A 222 31.40 29.19 20.93
CA GLU A 222 32.46 29.73 20.09
C GLU A 222 33.85 29.35 20.62
N CYS A 223 34.00 29.25 21.94
CA CYS A 223 35.27 28.94 22.59
C CYS A 223 35.06 28.20 23.91
N MET A 224 36.03 27.39 24.31
CA MET A 224 36.12 26.77 25.63
C MET A 224 37.31 27.27 26.43
N VAL A 225 38.37 27.65 25.74
CA VAL A 225 39.55 28.30 26.30
C VAL A 225 39.91 29.50 25.44
N ASN A 226 40.65 30.45 26.02
CA ASN A 226 41.06 31.67 25.31
C ASN A 226 41.90 31.40 24.05
N SER A 227 42.63 30.28 24.00
CA SER A 227 43.39 29.88 22.79
C SER A 227 42.50 29.49 21.61
N ASP A 228 41.20 29.24 21.84
CA ASP A 228 40.23 28.98 20.77
C ASP A 228 39.83 30.27 20.03
N CYS A 229 40.07 31.44 20.65
CA CYS A 229 39.72 32.73 20.09
C CYS A 229 40.82 33.34 19.21
N PRO A 230 40.45 34.12 18.17
CA PRO A 230 41.40 34.89 17.37
C PRO A 230 42.24 35.87 18.21
N GLU A 231 43.35 36.36 17.66
CA GLU A 231 44.18 37.38 18.33
C GLU A 231 43.35 38.56 18.82
N GLN A 232 43.70 39.09 20.00
CA GLN A 232 43.01 40.19 20.69
C GLN A 232 41.65 39.86 21.30
N LYS A 233 41.17 38.62 21.18
CA LYS A 233 39.95 38.14 21.84
C LYS A 233 40.26 37.14 22.96
N GLU A 234 39.38 37.09 23.93
CA GLU A 234 39.40 36.09 25.00
C GLU A 234 38.05 35.36 25.05
N CYS A 235 38.06 34.18 25.65
CA CYS A 235 36.87 33.40 25.86
C CYS A 235 36.17 33.86 27.13
N ARG A 236 35.05 34.57 26.97
CA ARG A 236 34.19 35.00 28.07
C ARG A 236 32.79 34.46 27.85
N ASP A 237 32.25 33.78 28.85
CA ASP A 237 30.95 33.10 28.76
C ASP A 237 30.78 32.28 27.47
N GLN A 238 31.88 31.65 27.04
CA GLN A 238 31.95 30.71 25.93
C GLN A 238 31.69 31.39 24.56
N HIS A 239 31.89 32.72 24.51
CA HIS A 239 32.00 33.57 23.32
C HIS A 239 33.37 34.23 23.24
N CYS A 240 33.82 34.49 22.01
CA CYS A 240 35.05 35.22 21.78
C CYS A 240 34.79 36.73 21.81
N GLU A 241 34.95 37.30 22.99
CA GLU A 241 34.83 38.74 23.25
C GLU A 241 36.18 39.44 23.13
N ASP A 242 36.16 40.74 22.88
CA ASP A 242 37.38 41.55 22.82
C ASP A 242 37.99 41.69 24.22
N ALA A 243 39.19 41.14 24.41
CA ALA A 243 39.92 41.17 25.68
C ALA A 243 40.32 42.60 26.08
N CYS A 244 40.35 43.53 25.12
CA CYS A 244 40.67 44.93 25.33
C CYS A 244 39.45 45.80 25.66
N LYS A 245 38.23 45.24 25.58
CA LYS A 245 37.00 45.94 25.92
C LYS A 245 36.98 46.24 27.43
N ASP A 246 37.01 47.52 27.76
CA ASP A 246 37.02 48.07 29.13
C ASP A 246 38.23 47.68 30.00
N ALA A 247 39.23 46.98 29.43
CA ALA A 247 40.38 46.49 30.18
C ALA A 247 41.47 47.55 30.43
N CYS A 248 41.55 48.58 29.58
CA CYS A 248 42.55 49.64 29.70
C CYS A 248 41.90 51.04 29.76
N GLY A 249 42.44 51.92 30.61
CA GLY A 249 41.99 53.30 30.75
C GLY A 249 42.20 54.18 29.49
N PRO A 250 41.59 55.38 29.44
CA PRO A 250 41.69 56.28 28.29
C PRO A 250 43.15 56.63 27.95
N ASN A 251 43.45 56.77 26.65
CA ASN A 251 44.80 57.03 26.09
C ASN A 251 45.83 55.88 26.18
N SER A 252 45.36 54.65 26.37
CA SER A 252 46.18 53.44 26.26
C SER A 252 45.95 52.71 24.93
N ILE A 253 46.96 51.96 24.48
CA ILE A 253 46.92 50.97 23.41
C ILE A 253 46.89 49.62 24.13
N CYS A 254 45.81 48.89 23.96
CA CYS A 254 45.72 47.53 24.45
C CYS A 254 46.36 46.55 23.48
N LYS A 255 47.10 45.58 24.01
CA LYS A 255 47.56 44.39 23.29
C LYS A 255 47.27 43.19 24.17
N SER A 256 46.53 42.20 23.70
CA SER A 256 46.39 40.93 24.43
C SER A 256 47.05 39.77 23.69
N ARG A 257 47.57 38.81 24.45
CA ARG A 257 48.14 37.55 23.95
C ARG A 257 48.00 36.48 25.02
N LEU A 258 47.32 35.37 24.71
CA LEU A 258 47.25 34.17 25.55
C LEU A 258 46.99 34.49 27.03
N ASP A 259 45.86 35.15 27.30
CA ASP A 259 45.32 35.44 28.65
C ASP A 259 45.91 36.67 29.35
N ASP A 260 46.95 37.28 28.77
CA ASP A 260 47.52 38.53 29.30
C ASP A 260 47.07 39.74 28.49
N VAL A 261 46.46 40.72 29.18
CA VAL A 261 46.16 42.05 28.65
C VAL A 261 47.27 43.03 29.01
N LEU A 262 47.90 43.64 28.01
CA LEU A 262 48.95 44.63 28.16
C LEU A 262 48.46 46.00 27.69
N CYS A 263 48.35 46.94 28.63
CA CYS A 263 48.03 48.34 28.34
C CYS A 263 49.31 49.17 28.15
N LEU A 264 49.46 49.85 27.01
CA LEU A 264 50.61 50.71 26.66
C LEU A 264 50.16 52.16 26.44
N CYS A 265 50.70 53.15 27.14
CA CYS A 265 50.27 54.55 26.93
C CYS A 265 50.63 55.09 25.53
N LYS A 266 49.68 55.80 24.89
CA LYS A 266 49.80 56.31 23.51
C LYS A 266 50.69 57.57 23.39
N TYR A 267 51.14 58.16 24.49
CA TYR A 267 52.05 59.32 24.50
C TYR A 267 53.14 59.20 25.58
N CYS A 268 54.39 59.11 25.12
CA CYS A 268 55.59 59.46 25.88
C CYS A 268 56.35 60.52 25.07
N LEU A 269 55.92 61.77 25.18
CA LEU A 269 56.69 62.95 24.81
C LEU A 269 56.68 63.77 26.10
N VAL A 270 57.66 63.66 27.00
CA VAL A 270 58.85 64.55 26.98
C VAL A 270 60.09 63.92 27.65
N HIS A 271 60.04 62.73 28.27
CA HIS A 271 61.26 62.06 28.74
C HIS A 271 61.24 60.56 28.39
N LYS A 272 62.25 60.11 27.64
CA LYS A 272 62.47 58.74 27.17
C LYS A 272 62.51 57.68 28.30
N ARG A 273 61.39 57.34 28.94
CA ARG A 273 61.24 56.11 29.74
C ARG A 273 59.82 55.56 29.67
N LEU A 274 59.69 54.34 29.14
CA LEU A 274 58.49 53.52 29.20
C LEU A 274 58.38 52.93 30.61
N TYR A 275 57.30 53.23 31.35
CA TYR A 275 56.96 52.53 32.58
C TYR A 275 55.92 51.45 32.29
N ARG A 276 56.19 50.23 32.79
CA ARG A 276 55.39 49.02 32.62
C ARG A 276 54.75 48.74 33.97
N HIS A 277 53.44 48.89 34.11
CA HIS A 277 52.69 48.40 35.27
C HIS A 277 51.70 47.32 34.82
N PRO A 278 51.75 46.10 35.37
CA PRO A 278 50.94 45.00 34.84
C PRO A 278 49.46 45.02 35.28
N HIS A 279 49.06 45.84 36.28
CA HIS A 279 47.73 45.74 36.89
C HIS A 279 47.19 47.07 37.49
N SER A 280 47.27 48.21 36.77
CA SER A 280 46.58 49.45 37.23
C SER A 280 45.50 49.89 36.25
N VAL A 281 44.33 50.25 36.79
CA VAL A 281 43.13 50.68 36.05
C VAL A 281 43.37 52.02 35.32
N ASP A 282 44.38 52.79 35.72
CA ASP A 282 44.88 53.96 35.00
C ASP A 282 46.42 53.97 34.99
N PRO A 283 47.08 53.49 33.93
CA PRO A 283 48.54 53.58 33.78
C PRO A 283 49.01 54.91 33.15
N CYS A 284 48.08 55.79 32.73
CA CYS A 284 48.38 56.98 31.93
C CYS A 284 47.91 58.31 32.55
N THR A 285 47.51 58.34 33.83
CA THR A 285 47.20 59.59 34.52
C THR A 285 48.49 60.40 34.75
N PRO A 286 48.57 61.66 34.29
CA PRO A 286 49.74 62.49 34.53
C PRO A 286 49.84 62.80 36.02
N PHE A 287 50.98 62.46 36.62
CA PHE A 287 51.32 62.92 37.97
C PHE A 287 51.47 64.45 37.92
N VAL A 288 50.45 65.19 38.34
CA VAL A 288 50.61 66.61 38.67
C VAL A 288 51.48 66.64 39.91
N ARG A 289 52.76 67.01 39.78
CA ARG A 289 53.54 67.44 40.94
C ARG A 289 52.90 68.75 41.40
N ASP A 290 52.16 68.70 42.49
CA ASP A 290 51.95 69.88 43.31
C ASP A 290 53.34 70.39 43.72
N ASN A 291 53.75 71.50 43.11
CA ASN A 291 54.95 72.20 43.50
C ASN A 291 54.51 73.21 44.57
N PRO A 292 54.98 73.11 45.83
CA PRO A 292 54.65 74.11 46.82
C PRO A 292 55.45 75.38 46.49
N SER A 293 54.75 76.50 46.32
CA SER A 293 55.30 77.85 46.36
C SER A 293 54.45 78.67 47.31
#